data_AF-A0A0N0X919-F1
#
_entry.id   AF-A0A0N0X919-F1
#
_cell.length_a   1.000
_cell.length_b   1.000
_cell.length_c   1.000
_cell.angle_alpha   90.00
_cell.angle_beta   90.00
_cell.angle_gamma   90.00
#
_symmetry.space_group_name_H-M   'P 1'
#
loop_
_entity.id
_entity.type
_entity.pdbx_description
1 polymer ?
#
loop_
_entity_poly.entity_id
_entity_poly.type
_entity_poly.pdbx_seq_one_letter_code
_entity_poly.pdbx_strand_id
1 'polypeptide(L)'
;MGCLGNVSEDGLMLISDLPMLVGARFDLVLKMPDARGADVINVKALCLWCHEDETPGGYDSGFELSQVSTEYLDFIQMLRRYFSFYPSYEASA
;
A
#
# COMPACT_ATOMS: atom_id res chain seq x y z
N MET A 1 12.21 0.38 -8.29
CA MET A 1 11.69 0.47 -6.90
C MET A 1 10.31 1.08 -7.01
N GLY A 2 9.32 0.59 -6.25
CA GLY A 2 7.93 1.04 -6.41
C GLY A 2 7.39 1.84 -5.23
N CYS A 3 6.19 2.36 -5.39
CA CYS A 3 5.41 3.03 -4.34
C CYS A 3 4.04 2.35 -4.17
N LEU A 4 3.42 2.54 -3.01
CA LEU A 4 2.05 2.09 -2.80
C LEU A 4 1.08 3.01 -3.55
N GLY A 5 0.27 2.43 -4.43
CA GLY A 5 -0.83 3.13 -5.09
C GLY A 5 -2.13 3.06 -4.28
N ASN A 6 -2.38 1.93 -3.61
CA ASN A 6 -3.57 1.73 -2.77
C ASN A 6 -3.32 0.63 -1.73
N VAL A 7 -4.13 0.59 -0.67
CA VAL A 7 -4.08 -0.42 0.40
C VAL A 7 -5.46 -0.72 0.96
N SER A 8 -5.67 -1.96 1.39
CA SER A 8 -6.84 -2.44 2.14
C SER A 8 -6.38 -3.22 3.37
N GLU A 9 -7.30 -3.85 4.11
CA GLU A 9 -6.94 -4.68 5.28
C GLU A 9 -6.27 -6.01 4.88
N ASP A 10 -6.48 -6.45 3.64
CA ASP A 10 -6.10 -7.76 3.11
C ASP A 10 -5.22 -7.70 1.85
N GLY A 11 -4.90 -6.50 1.35
CA GLY A 11 -4.20 -6.35 0.08
C GLY A 11 -3.59 -4.98 -0.13
N LEU A 12 -2.76 -4.88 -1.16
CA LEU A 12 -2.11 -3.64 -1.57
C LEU A 12 -1.93 -3.57 -3.08
N MET A 13 -1.78 -2.36 -3.58
CA MET A 13 -1.41 -2.08 -4.96
C MET A 13 -0.03 -1.44 -4.98
N LEU A 14 0.88 -2.03 -5.75
CA LEU A 14 2.24 -1.54 -6.00
C LEU A 14 2.30 -0.93 -7.40
N ILE A 15 2.82 0.28 -7.48
CA ILE A 15 3.19 0.94 -8.73
C ILE A 15 4.71 0.81 -8.87
N SER A 16 5.21 0.25 -9.97
CA SER A 16 6.65 0.04 -10.19
C SER A 16 7.07 0.11 -11.64
N ASP A 17 8.32 0.47 -11.90
CA ASP A 17 8.89 0.53 -13.26
C ASP A 17 9.14 -0.85 -13.91
N LEU A 18 8.90 -1.94 -13.17
CA LEU A 18 9.12 -3.30 -13.61
C LEU A 18 7.85 -4.13 -13.40
N PRO A 19 7.52 -5.04 -14.33
CA PRO A 19 6.38 -5.93 -14.17
C PRO A 19 6.63 -6.94 -13.05
N MET A 20 5.59 -7.22 -12.26
CA MET A 20 5.61 -8.22 -11.21
C MET A 20 5.08 -9.56 -11.71
N LEU A 21 5.73 -10.66 -11.32
CA LEU A 21 5.31 -12.01 -11.73
C LEU A 21 3.99 -12.39 -11.07
N VAL A 22 2.92 -12.51 -11.87
CA VAL A 22 1.60 -12.97 -11.40
C VAL A 22 1.67 -14.42 -10.92
N GLY A 23 1.00 -14.71 -9.80
CA GLY A 23 1.00 -16.02 -9.14
C GLY A 23 2.21 -16.28 -8.25
N ALA A 24 3.21 -15.39 -8.23
CA ALA A 24 4.36 -15.51 -7.35
C ALA A 24 4.11 -14.84 -5.99
N ARG A 25 4.75 -15.40 -4.95
CA ARG A 25 4.79 -14.81 -3.60
C ARG A 25 6.05 -13.97 -3.43
N PHE A 26 5.88 -12.81 -2.83
CA PHE A 26 6.94 -11.84 -2.60
C PHE A 26 7.01 -11.50 -1.11
N ASP A 27 8.24 -11.34 -0.63
CA ASP A 27 8.53 -10.70 0.65
C ASP A 27 8.80 -9.22 0.37
N LEU A 28 7.88 -8.36 0.80
CA LEU A 28 7.92 -6.91 0.55
C LEU A 28 8.19 -6.17 1.86
N VAL A 29 8.84 -5.01 1.74
CA VAL A 29 9.13 -4.11 2.87
C VAL A 29 8.52 -2.76 2.59
N LEU A 30 7.49 -2.39 3.35
CA LEU A 30 6.88 -1.07 3.31
C LEU A 30 7.69 -0.12 4.18
N LYS A 31 8.03 1.05 3.64
CA LYS A 31 8.81 2.09 4.34
C LYS A 31 7.96 3.33 4.52
N MET A 32 7.86 3.83 5.75
CA MET A 32 7.16 5.09 6.01
C MET A 32 7.98 6.30 5.51
N PRO A 33 7.36 7.36 4.98
CA PRO A 33 8.05 8.52 4.42
C PRO A 33 9.02 9.22 5.39
N ASP A 34 8.68 9.27 6.69
CA ASP A 34 9.45 10.00 7.72
C ASP A 34 10.24 9.09 8.67
N ALA A 35 10.21 7.77 8.46
CA ALA A 35 10.94 6.86 9.31
C ALA A 35 12.44 6.94 9.03
N ARG A 36 13.24 7.27 10.06
CA ARG A 36 14.70 7.12 10.04
C ARG A 36 15.11 5.63 10.09
N GLY A 37 14.57 4.83 9.17
CA GLY A 37 14.85 3.41 8.97
C GLY A 37 14.20 2.43 9.97
N ALA A 38 13.59 2.91 11.06
CA ALA A 38 13.07 2.05 12.13
C ALA A 38 11.65 1.52 11.89
N ASP A 39 10.79 2.28 11.20
CA ASP A 39 9.38 1.89 10.97
C ASP A 39 9.22 1.29 9.57
N VAL A 40 9.58 0.01 9.46
CA VAL A 40 9.31 -0.80 8.27
C VAL A 40 8.27 -1.87 8.59
N ILE A 41 7.39 -2.16 7.64
CA ILE A 41 6.41 -3.25 7.76
C ILE A 41 6.77 -4.31 6.75
N ASN A 42 7.08 -5.51 7.23
CA ASN A 42 7.33 -6.67 6.38
C ASN A 42 6.00 -7.33 6.04
N VAL A 43 5.74 -7.53 4.75
CA VAL A 43 4.52 -8.19 4.28
C VAL A 43 4.87 -9.32 3.32
N LYS A 44 4.16 -10.43 3.43
CA LYS A 44 4.24 -11.56 2.48
C LYS A 44 2.99 -11.51 1.62
N ALA A 45 3.13 -11.40 0.31
CA ALA A 45 1.99 -11.14 -0.56
C ALA A 45 2.06 -11.93 -1.87
N LEU A 46 0.90 -12.35 -2.37
CA LEU A 46 0.72 -13.04 -3.65
C LEU A 46 0.32 -12.00 -4.71
N CYS A 47 1.09 -11.93 -5.80
CA CYS A 47 0.71 -11.09 -6.94
C CYS A 47 -0.48 -11.72 -7.68
N LEU A 48 -1.62 -11.02 -7.74
CA LEU A 48 -2.84 -11.49 -8.41
C LEU A 48 -2.93 -11.02 -9.85
N TRP A 49 -2.41 -9.83 -10.15
CA TRP A 49 -2.42 -9.22 -11.48
C TRP A 49 -1.29 -8.20 -11.61
N CYS A 50 -0.86 -7.97 -12.85
CA CYS A 50 0.12 -6.94 -13.20
C CYS A 50 -0.25 -6.38 -14.58
N HIS A 51 -0.43 -5.07 -14.69
CA HIS A 51 -0.79 -4.38 -15.93
C HIS A 51 0.14 -3.18 -16.13
N GLU A 52 0.46 -2.86 -17.37
CA GLU A 52 1.10 -1.57 -17.69
C GLU A 52 0.08 -0.45 -17.45
N ASP A 53 0.51 0.61 -16.77
CA ASP A 53 -0.31 1.79 -16.50
C ASP A 53 -0.40 2.69 -17.76
N GLU A 54 -1.26 3.71 -17.74
CA GLU A 54 -1.35 4.72 -18.79
C GLU A 54 -0.01 5.43 -19.03
N THR A 55 0.85 5.50 -18.00
CA THR A 55 2.22 6.02 -18.11
C THR A 55 3.14 4.93 -18.68
N PRO A 56 3.72 5.11 -19.89
CA PRO A 56 4.58 4.09 -20.50
C PRO A 56 5.76 3.71 -19.60
N GLY A 57 5.96 2.40 -19.40
CA GLY A 57 7.01 1.87 -18.53
C GLY A 57 6.67 1.81 -17.04
N GLY A 58 5.48 2.28 -16.62
CA GLY A 58 4.93 2.06 -15.28
C GLY A 58 4.03 0.82 -15.25
N TYR A 59 4.07 0.06 -14.16
CA TYR A 59 3.23 -1.12 -13.96
C TYR A 59 2.49 -1.03 -12.64
N ASP A 60 1.18 -1.26 -12.69
CA ASP A 60 0.35 -1.49 -11.52
C ASP A 60 0.26 -2.98 -11.25
N SER A 61 0.45 -3.36 -9.99
CA SER A 61 0.37 -4.75 -9.55
C SER A 61 -0.44 -4.87 -8.27
N GLY A 62 -1.46 -5.71 -8.29
CA GLY A 62 -2.31 -5.98 -7.12
C GLY A 62 -1.86 -7.23 -6.38
N PHE A 63 -1.81 -7.10 -5.05
CA PHE A 63 -1.35 -8.14 -4.16
C PHE A 63 -2.39 -8.46 -3.09
N GLU A 64 -2.59 -9.75 -2.85
CA GLU A 64 -3.26 -10.26 -1.65
C GLU A 64 -2.21 -10.58 -0.59
N LEU A 65 -2.46 -10.19 0.66
CA LEU A 65 -1.60 -10.54 1.78
C LEU A 65 -1.78 -12.01 2.15
N SER A 66 -0.68 -12.76 2.16
CA SER A 66 -0.68 -14.16 2.61
C SER A 66 -0.96 -14.28 4.11
N GLN A 67 -0.55 -13.27 4.89
CA GLN A 67 -0.84 -13.13 6.31
C GLN A 67 -0.95 -11.64 6.64
N VAL A 68 -1.97 -11.27 7.40
CA VAL A 68 -2.20 -9.90 7.85
C VAL A 68 -1.63 -9.74 9.25
N SER A 69 -0.65 -8.86 9.42
CA SER A 69 -0.03 -8.58 10.71
C SER A 69 -0.73 -7.42 11.42
N THR A 70 -0.57 -7.32 12.75
CA THR A 70 -1.13 -6.21 13.52
C THR A 70 -0.50 -4.88 13.11
N GLU A 71 0.80 -4.86 12.81
CA GLU A 71 1.52 -3.66 12.35
C GLU A 71 0.95 -3.16 11.02
N TYR A 72 0.58 -4.06 10.12
CA TYR A 72 -0.06 -3.69 8.87
C TYR A 72 -1.46 -3.09 9.11
N LEU A 73 -2.27 -3.70 9.99
CA LEU A 73 -3.60 -3.16 10.32
C LEU A 73 -3.51 -1.79 11.00
N ASP A 74 -2.55 -1.60 11.91
CA ASP A 74 -2.30 -0.30 12.55
C ASP A 74 -1.95 0.77 11.53
N PHE A 75 -1.15 0.41 10.51
CA PHE A 75 -0.86 1.29 9.37
C PHE A 75 -2.11 1.64 8.58
N ILE A 76 -3.00 0.69 8.27
CA ILE A 76 -4.27 0.97 7.58
C ILE A 76 -5.14 1.92 8.41
N GLN A 77 -5.24 1.71 9.73
CA GLN A 77 -6.01 2.58 10.60
C GLN A 77 -5.42 3.99 10.67
N MET A 78 -4.08 4.11 10.73
CA MET A 78 -3.39 5.39 10.67
C MET A 78 -3.73 6.13 9.37
N LEU A 79 -3.63 5.47 8.21
CA LEU A 79 -3.96 6.07 6.92
C LEU A 79 -5.44 6.49 6.85
N ARG A 80 -6.35 5.62 7.30
CA ARG A 80 -7.79 5.94 7.37
C ARG A 80 -8.03 7.19 8.20
N ARG A 81 -7.38 7.31 9.36
CA ARG A 81 -7.50 8.49 10.22
C ARG A 81 -6.91 9.74 9.56
N TYR A 82 -5.76 9.61 8.92
CA TYR A 82 -5.07 10.72 8.26
C TYR A 82 -5.87 11.29 7.08
N PHE A 83 -6.45 10.42 6.25
CA PHE A 83 -7.24 10.80 5.08
C PHE A 83 -8.75 10.98 5.38
N SER A 84 -9.14 10.98 6.65
CA SER A 84 -10.51 11.32 7.05
C SER A 84 -10.62 12.82 7.35
N PHE A 85 -11.41 13.52 6.53
CA PHE A 85 -11.71 14.94 6.73
C PHE A 85 -13.06 15.09 7.41
N TYR A 86 -13.05 15.66 8.62
CA TYR A 86 -14.28 15.98 9.34
C TYR A 86 -14.65 17.43 9.06
N PRO A 87 -15.91 17.75 8.70
CA PRO A 87 -16.33 19.13 8.58
C PRO A 87 -16.15 19.83 9.93
N SER A 88 -15.29 20.84 9.98
CA SER A 88 -15.26 21.78 11.08
C SER A 88 -16.59 22.51 11.08
N TYR A 89 -17.41 22.30 12.11
CA TYR A 89 -18.64 23.05 12.31
C TYR A 89 -18.27 24.48 12.71
N GLU A 90 -17.84 25.29 11.76
CA GLU A 90 -17.75 26.73 11.98
C GLU A 90 -19.16 27.31 11.93
N ALA A 91 -19.54 27.82 13.10
CA ALA A 91 -20.76 28.50 13.45
C ALA A 91 -21.28 29.45 12.36
N SER A 92 -22.55 29.28 12.00
CA SER A 92 -23.41 30.42 11.67
C SER A 92 -24.36 30.59 12.85
N ALA A 93 -23.95 31.44 13.80
CA ALA A 93 -24.82 32.07 14.77
C ALA A 93 -25.26 33.43 14.22
#